data_AF-A0A1X0Y9L1-F1
#
_entry.id   AF-A0A1X0Y9L1-F1
#
_cell.length_a   1.000
_cell.length_b   1.000
_cell.length_c   1.000
_cell.angle_alpha   90.00
_cell.angle_beta   90.00
_cell.angle_gamma   90.00
#
_symmetry.space_group_name_H-M   'P 1'
#
loop_
_entity.id
_entity.type
_entity.pdbx_description
1 polymer ?
#
loop_
_entity_poly.entity_id
_entity_poly.type
_entity_poly.pdbx_seq_one_letter_code
_entity_poly.pdbx_strand_id
1 'polypeptide(L)'
;MVRHEGGRWDVSIKDNAIYLERISDSDEQLFDDSLAVDEARGLAGLLTKFADKLEESEEPDESEEPDESEEPDESEESNDSGESEKSSESGT
;
A
#
# COMPACT_ATOMS: atom_id res chain seq x y z
N MET A 1 -27.89 0.94 10.80
CA MET A 1 -27.53 0.41 9.47
C MET A 1 -27.25 1.61 8.58
N VAL A 2 -25.97 2.00 8.45
CA VAL A 2 -25.56 2.96 7.43
C VAL A 2 -25.88 2.28 6.11
N ARG A 3 -26.87 2.80 5.38
CA ARG A 3 -27.11 2.34 4.01
C ARG A 3 -25.89 2.80 3.26
N HIS A 4 -24.98 1.87 2.93
CA HIS A 4 -23.94 2.18 1.96
C HIS A 4 -24.69 2.49 0.68
N GLU A 5 -24.68 3.77 0.29
CA GLU A 5 -25.16 4.16 -1.03
C GLU A 5 -24.30 3.38 -2.03
N GLY A 6 -24.97 2.45 -2.72
CA GLY A 6 -24.36 1.63 -3.75
C GLY A 6 -23.78 2.53 -4.84
N GLY A 7 -22.71 2.08 -5.45
CA GLY A 7 -22.05 2.84 -6.50
C GLY A 7 -20.84 2.13 -7.06
N ARG A 8 -20.48 2.50 -8.28
CA ARG A 8 -19.30 1.98 -8.99
C ARG A 8 -18.11 2.89 -8.71
N TRP A 9 -16.94 2.28 -8.54
CA TRP A 9 -15.67 2.97 -8.58
C TRP A 9 -15.14 2.95 -10.01
N ASP A 10 -14.84 4.12 -10.55
CA ASP A 10 -14.22 4.32 -11.85
C ASP A 10 -12.78 4.79 -11.68
N VAL A 11 -11.89 4.21 -12.49
CA VAL A 11 -10.48 4.58 -12.52
C VAL A 11 -10.09 4.90 -13.95
N SER A 12 -9.53 6.09 -14.15
CA SER A 12 -9.09 6.55 -15.46
C SER A 12 -7.72 7.23 -15.40
N ILE A 13 -7.04 7.34 -16.55
CA ILE A 13 -5.76 8.05 -16.66
C ILE A 13 -5.99 9.29 -17.48
N LYS A 14 -5.66 10.46 -16.91
CA LYS A 14 -5.79 11.74 -17.58
C LYS A 14 -4.70 12.68 -17.06
N ASP A 15 -4.16 13.53 -17.93
CA ASP A 15 -3.17 14.55 -17.57
C ASP A 15 -1.97 14.03 -16.73
N ASN A 16 -1.52 12.80 -17.04
CA ASN A 16 -0.43 12.11 -16.31
C ASN A 16 -0.70 11.87 -14.81
N ALA A 17 -1.98 11.83 -14.42
CA ALA A 17 -2.48 11.44 -13.12
C ALA A 17 -3.51 10.32 -13.25
N ILE A 18 -3.73 9.60 -12.15
CA ILE A 18 -4.76 8.56 -12.05
C ILE A 18 -5.98 9.18 -11.37
N TYR A 19 -7.10 9.23 -12.06
CA TYR A 19 -8.36 9.74 -11.54
C TYR A 19 -9.17 8.60 -10.93
N LEU A 20 -9.65 8.83 -9.71
CA LEU A 20 -10.47 7.90 -8.95
C LEU A 20 -11.82 8.56 -8.69
N GLU A 21 -12.88 7.97 -9.22
CA GLU A 21 -14.24 8.50 -9.13
C GLU A 21 -15.17 7.48 -8.49
N ARG A 22 -16.11 7.94 -7.66
CA ARG A 22 -17.22 7.12 -7.18
C ARG A 22 -18.52 7.67 -7.74
N ILE A 23 -19.24 6.84 -8.46
CA ILE A 23 -20.52 7.19 -9.08
C ILE A 23 -21.62 6.38 -8.39
N SER A 24 -22.70 7.03 -7.97
CA SER A 24 -23.88 6.38 -7.39
C SER A 24 -24.63 5.55 -8.43
N ASP A 25 -25.53 4.68 -7.96
CA ASP A 25 -26.43 3.93 -8.86
C ASP A 25 -27.38 4.84 -9.68
N SER A 26 -27.49 6.13 -9.34
CA SER A 26 -28.27 7.14 -10.08
C SER A 26 -27.41 7.98 -11.03
N ASP A 27 -26.21 7.51 -11.36
CA ASP A 27 -25.22 8.22 -12.19
C ASP A 27 -24.77 9.58 -11.60
N GLU A 28 -24.89 9.77 -10.29
CA GLU A 28 -24.41 10.97 -9.60
C GLU A 28 -22.97 10.77 -9.11
N GLN A 29 -22.09 11.72 -9.42
CA GLN A 29 -20.71 11.71 -8.95
C GLN A 29 -20.67 12.04 -7.45
N LEU A 30 -20.29 11.06 -6.63
CA LEU A 30 -20.20 11.16 -5.17
C LEU A 30 -18.79 11.51 -4.67
N PHE A 31 -17.78 11.16 -5.45
CA PHE A 31 -16.37 11.38 -5.11
C PHE A 31 -15.55 11.51 -6.39
N ASP A 32 -14.58 12.41 -6.37
CA ASP A 32 -13.50 12.50 -7.35
C ASP A 32 -12.21 12.92 -6.68
N ASP A 33 -11.12 12.27 -7.08
CA ASP A 33 -9.77 12.68 -6.72
C ASP A 33 -8.79 12.31 -7.84
N SER A 34 -7.63 12.97 -7.84
CA SER A 34 -6.53 12.70 -8.76
C SER A 34 -5.28 12.35 -7.98
N LEU A 35 -4.71 11.18 -8.24
CA LEU A 35 -3.55 10.64 -7.56
C LEU A 35 -2.33 10.67 -8.48
N ALA A 36 -1.18 11.03 -7.93
CA ALA A 36 0.09 10.75 -8.59
C ALA A 36 0.34 9.23 -8.66
N VAL A 37 1.29 8.82 -9.51
CA VAL A 37 1.61 7.40 -9.71
C VAL A 37 1.99 6.69 -8.41
N ASP A 38 2.84 7.32 -7.59
CA ASP A 38 3.31 6.72 -6.34
C ASP A 38 2.22 6.69 -5.27
N GLU A 39 1.35 7.70 -5.24
CA GLU A 39 0.18 7.73 -4.35
C GLU A 39 -0.82 6.64 -4.71
N ALA A 40 -1.11 6.44 -5.99
CA ALA A 40 -2.00 5.38 -6.44
C ALA A 40 -1.47 3.98 -6.11
N ARG A 41 -0.15 3.77 -6.24
CA ARG A 41 0.50 2.51 -5.80
C ARG A 41 0.40 2.32 -4.29
N GLY A 42 0.62 3.38 -3.52
CA GLY A 42 0.46 3.36 -2.06
C GLY A 42 -0.97 3.00 -1.65
N LEU A 43 -1.96 3.63 -2.28
CA LEU A 43 -3.37 3.35 -2.04
C LEU A 43 -3.73 1.90 -2.40
N ALA A 44 -3.28 1.40 -3.56
CA ALA A 44 -3.53 0.01 -3.96
C ALA A 44 -2.96 -0.98 -2.94
N GLY A 45 -1.72 -0.76 -2.47
CA GLY A 45 -1.11 -1.61 -1.45
C GLY A 45 -1.87 -1.59 -0.11
N LEU A 46 -2.39 -0.43 0.29
CA LEU A 46 -3.24 -0.33 1.48
C LEU A 46 -4.56 -1.08 1.29
N LEU A 47 -5.23 -0.91 0.15
CA LEU A 47 -6.49 -1.59 -0.16
C LEU A 47 -6.33 -3.11 -0.12
N THR A 48 -5.29 -3.65 -0.76
CA THR A 48 -4.97 -5.09 -0.72
C THR A 48 -4.73 -5.54 0.72
N LYS A 49 -3.81 -4.88 1.45
CA LYS A 49 -3.48 -5.26 2.82
C LYS A 49 -4.67 -5.29 3.77
N PHE A 50 -5.64 -4.38 3.60
CA PHE A 50 -6.83 -4.36 4.43
C PHE A 50 -7.91 -5.35 3.96
N ALA A 51 -7.95 -5.70 2.68
CA ALA A 51 -8.77 -6.79 2.18
C ALA A 51 -8.28 -8.14 2.72
N ASP A 52 -6.97 -8.41 2.61
CA ASP A 52 -6.35 -9.66 3.10
C ASP A 52 -6.64 -9.86 4.60
N LYS A 53 -6.49 -8.80 5.41
CA LYS A 53 -6.80 -8.84 6.84
C LYS A 53 -8.26 -9.15 7.15
N LEU A 54 -9.19 -8.75 6.29
CA LEU A 54 -10.61 -9.05 6.48
C LEU A 54 -10.89 -10.52 6.16
N GLU A 55 -10.29 -11.04 5.09
CA GLU A 55 -10.34 -12.45 4.72
C GLU A 55 -9.76 -13.34 5.84
N GLU A 56 -8.57 -13.02 6.35
CA GLU A 56 -7.94 -13.70 7.49
C GLU A 56 -8.79 -13.64 8.77
N SER A 57 -9.62 -12.61 8.93
CA SER A 57 -10.50 -12.45 10.10
C SER A 57 -11.84 -13.17 9.99
N GLU A 58 -12.24 -13.58 8.78
CA GLU A 58 -13.47 -14.33 8.52
C GLU A 58 -13.29 -15.85 8.60
N GLU A 59 -12.05 -16.33 8.78
CA GLU A 59 -11.78 -17.76 8.99
C GLU A 59 -11.70 -18.11 10.49
N PRO A 60 -12.74 -18.73 11.09
CA PRO A 60 -12.54 -19.48 12.32
C PRO A 60 -11.82 -20.79 11.97
N ASP A 61 -10.54 -20.88 12.35
CA ASP A 61 -9.79 -22.08 12.74
C ASP A 61 -10.40 -23.41 12.26
N GLU A 62 -9.89 -23.97 11.15
CA GLU A 62 -9.61 -25.41 11.03
C GLU A 62 -8.46 -25.65 10.04
N SER A 63 -7.27 -25.85 10.61
CA SER A 63 -6.19 -26.70 10.07
C SER A 63 -5.58 -26.39 8.69
N GLU A 64 -4.49 -25.60 8.66
CA GLU A 64 -3.31 -25.97 7.86
C GLU A 64 -2.04 -25.70 8.68
N GLU A 65 -1.28 -26.77 8.89
CA GLU A 65 0.04 -26.76 9.53
C GLU A 65 0.96 -25.77 8.79
N PRO A 66 1.84 -25.00 9.49
CA PRO A 66 2.79 -24.16 8.79
C PRO A 66 3.80 -25.07 8.10
N ASP A 67 3.81 -25.07 6.76
CA ASP A 67 4.88 -25.67 5.97
C ASP A 67 6.16 -24.81 6.21
N GLU A 68 6.88 -25.15 7.28
CA GLU A 68 8.28 -24.80 7.43
C GLU A 68 9.06 -25.50 6.32
N SER A 69 9.34 -24.82 5.22
CA SER A 69 10.49 -25.08 4.34
C SER A 69 10.57 -24.07 3.20
N GLU A 70 11.49 -23.12 3.28
CA GLU A 70 12.62 -23.01 2.35
C GLU A 70 13.45 -21.77 2.70
N GLU A 71 14.45 -21.99 3.57
CA GLU A 71 15.71 -21.25 3.50
C GLU A 71 16.34 -21.52 2.13
N PRO A 72 16.92 -20.50 1.48
CA PRO A 72 18.32 -20.63 1.10
C PRO A 72 19.11 -19.41 1.60
N ASP A 73 20.05 -19.62 2.50
CA ASP A 73 21.44 -20.04 2.22
C ASP A 73 22.24 -18.92 1.51
N GLU A 74 23.01 -18.21 2.35
CA GLU A 74 24.41 -17.81 2.08
C GLU A 74 24.67 -16.62 1.13
N SER A 75 25.66 -15.75 1.36
CA SER A 75 26.83 -15.74 2.24
C SER A 75 27.53 -14.37 2.20
N GLU A 76 28.51 -14.20 3.08
CA GLU A 76 29.66 -13.28 3.04
C GLU A 76 29.50 -11.85 3.61
N GLU A 77 29.70 -11.80 4.92
CA GLU A 77 30.74 -10.97 5.57
C GLU A 77 31.76 -10.37 4.59
N SER A 78 31.89 -9.03 4.55
CA SER A 78 33.16 -8.34 4.81
C SER A 78 33.16 -6.85 4.49
N ASN A 79 33.67 -6.09 5.47
CA ASN A 79 34.51 -4.89 5.36
C ASN A 79 33.89 -3.64 4.70
N ASP A 80 34.14 -2.41 5.13
CA ASP A 80 34.94 -1.77 6.17
C ASP A 80 34.77 -0.25 5.91
N SER A 81 35.31 0.57 6.80
CA SER A 81 35.67 1.98 6.58
C SER A 81 34.59 3.03 6.82
N GLY A 82 34.75 3.73 7.95
CA GLY A 82 34.63 5.19 7.90
C GLY A 82 34.08 5.91 9.12
N GLU A 83 34.51 5.56 10.33
CA GLU A 83 34.49 6.52 11.43
C GLU A 83 35.30 7.77 11.02
N SER A 84 34.68 8.93 11.03
CA SER A 84 35.37 10.22 11.04
C SER A 84 34.43 11.28 11.61
N GLU A 85 34.36 11.30 12.94
CA GLU A 85 33.98 12.49 13.69
C GLU A 85 34.93 13.64 13.34
N LYS A 86 34.37 14.82 13.03
CA LYS A 86 35.03 16.10 13.32
C LYS A 86 34.03 17.24 13.33
N SER A 87 33.96 17.84 14.51
CA SER A 87 33.19 19.02 14.89
C SER A 87 33.84 20.33 14.40
N SER A 88 33.07 21.43 14.52
CA SER A 88 33.47 22.86 14.45
C SER A 88 33.76 23.37 13.01
N GLU A 89 33.44 24.60 12.59
CA GLU A 89 33.35 25.88 13.28
C GLU A 89 32.63 26.91 12.37
N SER A 90 31.93 27.86 13.01
CA SER A 90 31.31 29.06 12.47
C SER A 90 32.30 30.12 11.97
N GLY A 91 31.99 30.81 10.86
CA GLY A 91 32.74 32.00 10.46
C GLY A 91 32.04 32.85 9.38
N THR A 92 31.54 34.01 9.82
CA THR A 92 31.31 35.32 9.16
C THR A 92 30.99 35.40 7.66
#